data_AF-A0A1G3E5S3-F1
#
_entry.id   AF-A0A1G3E5S3-F1
#
_cell.length_a   1.000
_cell.length_b   1.000
_cell.length_c   1.000
_cell.angle_alpha   90.00
_cell.angle_beta   90.00
_cell.angle_gamma   90.00
#
_symmetry.space_group_name_H-M   'P 1'
#
loop_
_entity.id
_entity.type
_entity.pdbx_description
1 polymer ?
#
loop_
_entity_poly.entity_id
_entity_poly.type
_entity_poly.pdbx_seq_one_letter_code
_entity_poly.pdbx_strand_id
1 'polypeptide(L)'
;MTDSAQRPTPHVAIIGGGPAGLMAAEVLALAGVKVELFDAMPSVGRKFLLAGVGGMNITHAEPSEAFLGRYGQRRPELEKLLQDFGATQLREWIHGLGIDTFVGSSGRVFPTDMKAAPLLRAWLKRLREHGVNLHTRSRWLGWNPDGSLRIAGAAGERAVHADAVLLALGGGSWARLGSDGAWMPLLAERGVPLAALQPSNCGFEVAGWSRLFADKFAGAPVKSTAVSIDQQAPRLGEFVVTATGVEGSLIYALSAQIREQINSHGSATIYLDLLPHKSAAQIEALLRKPRGSKSFSNHLRSQLGLDGVRAGLLREL
;
A
#
# COMPACT_ATOMS: atom_id res chain seq x y z
N MET A 1 -35.09 -9.33 45.74
CA MET A 1 -34.41 -10.39 44.98
C MET A 1 -33.62 -9.72 43.87
N THR A 2 -32.30 -9.81 43.99
CA THR A 2 -31.23 -9.46 43.05
C THR A 2 -31.35 -8.14 42.29
N ASP A 3 -30.83 -7.10 42.94
CA ASP A 3 -30.24 -5.92 42.32
C ASP A 3 -29.11 -6.38 41.37
N SER A 4 -29.44 -6.56 40.09
CA SER A 4 -28.42 -6.80 39.06
C SER A 4 -27.74 -5.46 38.79
N ALA A 5 -26.75 -5.10 39.60
CA ALA A 5 -25.88 -3.98 39.32
C ALA A 5 -25.37 -4.12 37.87
N GLN A 6 -25.88 -3.28 36.97
CA GLN A 6 -25.47 -3.27 35.57
C GLN A 6 -23.97 -3.04 35.57
N ARG A 7 -23.20 -4.03 35.09
CA ARG A 7 -21.76 -3.85 34.90
C ARG A 7 -21.56 -2.62 34.02
N PRO A 8 -20.65 -1.69 34.40
CA PRO A 8 -20.37 -0.53 33.57
C PRO A 8 -19.96 -1.01 32.17
N THR A 9 -20.52 -0.36 31.15
CA THR A 9 -20.23 -0.68 29.76
C THR A 9 -18.75 -0.43 29.49
N PRO A 10 -17.97 -1.43 29.01
CA PRO A 10 -16.56 -1.24 28.71
C PRO A 10 -16.36 -0.09 27.72
N HIS A 11 -15.35 0.74 27.97
CA HIS A 11 -14.97 1.86 27.13
C HIS A 11 -13.64 1.58 26.43
N VAL A 12 -13.63 1.66 25.10
CA VAL A 12 -12.43 1.53 24.28
C VAL A 12 -12.15 2.82 23.52
N ALA A 13 -10.94 3.33 23.69
CA ALA A 13 -10.41 4.42 22.87
C ALA A 13 -9.62 3.86 21.68
N ILE A 14 -9.95 4.28 20.47
CA ILE A 14 -9.24 3.88 19.24
C ILE A 14 -8.44 5.07 18.71
N ILE A 15 -7.14 4.89 18.48
CA ILE A 15 -6.28 5.92 17.89
C ILE A 15 -6.02 5.61 16.42
N GLY A 16 -6.58 6.42 15.52
CA GLY A 16 -6.42 6.33 14.07
C GLY A 16 -7.74 5.99 13.35
N GLY A 17 -8.23 6.92 12.54
CA GLY A 17 -9.45 6.78 11.71
C GLY A 17 -9.19 6.23 10.32
N GLY A 18 -8.22 5.32 10.19
CA GLY A 18 -8.01 4.53 8.97
C GLY A 18 -8.96 3.34 8.88
N PRO A 19 -8.91 2.54 7.79
CA PRO A 19 -9.78 1.37 7.63
C PRO A 19 -9.73 0.37 8.78
N ALA A 20 -8.53 0.11 9.33
CA ALA A 20 -8.38 -0.79 10.48
C ALA A 20 -9.10 -0.25 11.74
N GLY A 21 -8.95 1.03 12.06
CA GLY A 21 -9.59 1.65 13.21
C GLY A 21 -11.11 1.75 13.06
N LEU A 22 -11.60 2.08 11.86
CA LEU A 22 -13.04 2.10 11.56
C LEU A 22 -13.66 0.69 11.64
N MET A 23 -12.95 -0.34 11.17
CA MET A 23 -13.42 -1.73 11.27
C MET A 23 -13.47 -2.20 12.72
N ALA A 24 -12.40 -1.94 13.48
CA ALA A 24 -12.37 -2.25 14.90
C ALA A 24 -13.49 -1.54 15.67
N ALA A 25 -13.74 -0.26 15.36
CA ALA A 25 -14.83 0.50 15.97
C ALA A 25 -16.20 -0.16 15.74
N GLU A 26 -16.44 -0.65 14.52
CA GLU A 26 -17.69 -1.33 14.20
C GLU A 26 -17.87 -2.63 14.98
N VAL A 27 -16.84 -3.48 14.98
CA VAL A 27 -16.87 -4.77 15.69
C VAL A 27 -17.10 -4.57 17.18
N LEU A 28 -16.41 -3.59 17.78
CA LEU A 28 -16.57 -3.27 19.21
C LEU A 28 -17.95 -2.69 19.52
N ALA A 29 -18.46 -1.78 18.71
CA ALA A 29 -19.78 -1.19 18.91
C ALA A 29 -20.90 -2.24 18.80
N LEU A 30 -20.80 -3.18 17.84
CA LEU A 30 -21.72 -4.31 17.71
C LEU A 30 -21.66 -5.26 18.91
N ALA A 31 -20.52 -5.34 19.59
CA ALA A 31 -20.36 -6.09 20.84
C ALA A 31 -20.87 -5.33 22.08
N GLY A 32 -21.48 -4.14 21.91
CA GLY A 32 -22.02 -3.33 23.00
C GLY A 32 -20.97 -2.54 23.78
N VAL A 33 -19.76 -2.38 23.24
CA VAL A 33 -18.68 -1.58 23.85
C VAL A 33 -18.88 -0.10 23.51
N LYS A 34 -18.67 0.79 24.49
CA LYS A 34 -18.61 2.24 24.22
C LYS A 34 -17.31 2.54 23.47
N VAL A 35 -17.40 3.13 22.28
CA VAL A 35 -16.22 3.42 21.44
C VAL A 35 -16.05 4.92 21.21
N GLU A 36 -14.86 5.43 21.52
CA GLU A 36 -14.38 6.76 21.12
C GLU A 36 -13.19 6.59 20.17
N LEU A 37 -13.30 7.07 18.93
CA LEU A 37 -12.22 7.01 17.94
C LEU A 37 -11.64 8.40 17.72
N PHE A 38 -10.31 8.51 17.76
CA PHE A 38 -9.55 9.74 17.63
C PHE A 38 -8.70 9.74 16.37
N ASP A 39 -8.76 10.82 15.59
CA ASP A 39 -7.91 11.01 14.42
C ASP A 39 -7.31 12.42 14.43
N ALA A 40 -6.00 12.51 14.15
CA ALA A 40 -5.28 13.79 14.12
C ALA A 40 -5.76 14.71 12.99
N MET A 41 -6.34 14.15 11.93
CA MET A 41 -6.74 14.88 10.73
C MET A 41 -8.15 15.46 10.84
N PRO A 42 -8.50 16.45 9.99
CA PRO A 42 -9.84 17.05 9.94
C PRO A 42 -10.96 16.09 9.53
N SER A 43 -10.62 14.97 8.92
CA SER A 43 -11.54 13.93 8.50
C SER A 43 -10.86 12.57 8.57
N VAL A 44 -11.64 11.52 8.84
CA VAL A 44 -11.17 10.12 8.84
C VAL A 44 -11.08 9.57 7.42
N GLY A 45 -10.40 8.44 7.24
CA GLY A 45 -10.35 7.71 5.97
C GLY A 45 -9.64 8.45 4.82
N ARG A 46 -8.77 9.43 5.10
CA ARG A 46 -8.14 10.26 4.05
C ARG A 46 -7.28 9.46 3.07
N LYS A 47 -6.47 8.52 3.57
CA LYS A 47 -5.67 7.62 2.73
C LYS A 47 -6.55 6.61 1.97
N PHE A 48 -7.62 6.17 2.60
CA PHE A 48 -8.64 5.32 1.97
C PHE A 48 -9.28 6.03 0.76
N LEU A 49 -9.63 7.32 0.90
CA LEU A 49 -10.15 8.13 -0.20
C LEU A 49 -9.12 8.35 -1.31
N LEU A 50 -7.84 8.60 -0.97
CA LEU A 50 -6.79 8.77 -1.98
C LEU A 50 -6.55 7.48 -2.77
N ALA A 51 -6.54 6.32 -2.10
CA ALA A 51 -6.47 5.02 -2.78
C ALA A 51 -7.65 4.79 -3.74
N GLY A 52 -8.76 5.50 -3.52
CA GLY A 52 -9.96 5.45 -4.34
C GLY A 52 -9.97 6.26 -5.62
N VAL A 53 -8.98 7.14 -5.86
CA VAL A 53 -8.94 7.97 -7.08
C VAL A 53 -8.91 7.12 -8.37
N GLY A 54 -8.29 5.93 -8.31
CA GLY A 54 -8.24 4.97 -9.40
C GLY A 54 -9.27 3.83 -9.31
N GLY A 55 -10.35 3.99 -8.53
CA GLY A 55 -11.41 2.97 -8.39
C GLY A 55 -11.53 2.33 -7.01
N MET A 56 -10.50 2.44 -6.17
CA MET A 56 -10.37 1.75 -4.87
C MET A 56 -10.30 0.22 -5.01
N ASN A 57 -9.07 -0.30 -5.12
CA ASN A 57 -8.86 -1.74 -5.01
C ASN A 57 -9.14 -2.20 -3.57
N ILE A 58 -10.27 -2.87 -3.34
CA ILE A 58 -10.72 -3.29 -2.00
C ILE A 58 -10.08 -4.60 -1.54
N THR A 59 -9.87 -5.54 -2.47
CA THR A 59 -9.26 -6.85 -2.23
C THR A 59 -8.89 -7.51 -3.56
N HIS A 60 -8.49 -8.78 -3.54
CA HIS A 60 -8.20 -9.57 -4.73
C HIS A 60 -9.05 -10.85 -4.77
N ALA A 61 -9.42 -11.31 -5.96
CA ALA A 61 -10.25 -12.49 -6.20
C ALA A 61 -9.44 -13.76 -6.52
N GLU A 62 -8.16 -13.79 -6.16
CA GLU A 62 -7.34 -14.99 -6.38
C GLU A 62 -7.62 -16.04 -5.30
N PRO A 63 -7.29 -17.32 -5.55
CA PRO A 63 -7.41 -18.36 -4.54
C PRO A 63 -6.61 -18.02 -3.27
N SER A 64 -7.11 -18.44 -2.10
CA SER A 64 -6.53 -18.14 -0.79
C SER A 64 -5.02 -18.42 -0.72
N GLU A 65 -4.56 -19.58 -1.19
CA GLU A 65 -3.14 -19.95 -1.20
C GLU A 65 -2.25 -18.95 -1.95
N ALA A 66 -2.68 -18.51 -3.12
CA ALA A 66 -1.95 -17.51 -3.92
C ALA A 66 -1.96 -16.14 -3.22
N PHE A 67 -3.09 -15.75 -2.64
CA PHE A 67 -3.23 -14.49 -1.89
C PHE A 67 -2.32 -14.47 -0.66
N LEU A 68 -2.32 -15.55 0.13
CA LEU A 68 -1.51 -15.72 1.33
C LEU A 68 -0.01 -15.71 1.01
N GLY A 69 0.39 -16.25 -0.14
CA GLY A 69 1.77 -16.17 -0.64
C GLY A 69 2.29 -14.73 -0.78
N ARG A 70 1.42 -13.73 -0.98
CA ARG A 70 1.83 -12.33 -1.12
C ARG A 70 2.32 -11.68 0.18
N TYR A 71 2.02 -12.27 1.34
CA TYR A 71 2.47 -11.75 2.64
C TYR A 71 3.88 -12.21 3.03
N GLY A 72 4.53 -13.01 2.18
CA GLY A 72 5.92 -13.43 2.35
C GLY A 72 6.18 -14.07 3.71
N GLN A 73 7.20 -13.59 4.42
CA GLN A 73 7.61 -14.14 5.72
C GLN A 73 6.52 -14.06 6.79
N ARG A 74 5.58 -13.11 6.70
CA ARG A 74 4.49 -12.97 7.67
C ARG A 74 3.26 -13.82 7.34
N ARG A 75 3.30 -14.64 6.27
CA ARG A 75 2.19 -15.52 5.88
C ARG A 75 1.59 -16.31 7.06
N PRO A 76 2.35 -16.98 7.94
CA PRO A 76 1.74 -17.78 9.03
C PRO A 76 0.94 -16.96 10.04
N GLU A 77 1.30 -15.68 10.26
CA GLU A 77 0.56 -14.75 11.13
C GLU A 77 -0.73 -14.29 10.44
N LEU A 78 -0.62 -13.89 9.16
CA LEU A 78 -1.72 -13.33 8.39
C LEU A 78 -2.77 -14.39 8.01
N GLU A 79 -2.34 -15.63 7.79
CA GLU A 79 -3.23 -16.75 7.49
C GLU A 79 -4.27 -16.95 8.59
N LYS A 80 -3.86 -16.90 9.86
CA LYS A 80 -4.79 -17.01 11.00
C LYS A 80 -5.82 -15.89 11.02
N LEU A 81 -5.41 -14.66 10.69
CA LEU A 81 -6.31 -13.50 10.68
C LEU A 81 -7.28 -13.52 9.49
N LEU A 82 -6.82 -14.00 8.34
CA LEU A 82 -7.60 -14.04 7.09
C LEU A 82 -8.52 -15.26 6.98
N GLN A 83 -8.37 -16.26 7.87
CA GLN A 83 -9.31 -17.39 7.98
C GLN A 83 -10.72 -16.92 8.36
N ASP A 84 -10.83 -16.03 9.35
CA ASP A 84 -12.13 -15.55 9.85
C ASP A 84 -12.69 -14.38 9.02
N PHE A 85 -11.82 -13.51 8.48
CA PHE A 85 -12.22 -12.34 7.71
C PHE A 85 -11.34 -12.17 6.45
N GLY A 86 -11.64 -12.97 5.43
CA GLY A 86 -10.94 -12.98 4.15
C GLY A 86 -11.59 -12.08 3.09
N ALA A 87 -11.16 -12.27 1.83
CA ALA A 87 -11.64 -11.47 0.69
C ALA A 87 -13.16 -11.60 0.46
N THR A 88 -13.74 -12.78 0.70
CA THR A 88 -15.18 -13.02 0.57
C THR A 88 -15.96 -12.26 1.63
N GLN A 89 -15.58 -12.41 2.90
CA GLN A 89 -16.24 -11.72 4.02
C GLN A 89 -16.15 -10.20 3.88
N LEU A 90 -15.02 -9.68 3.40
CA LEU A 90 -14.88 -8.25 3.11
C LEU A 90 -15.87 -7.79 2.03
N ARG A 91 -16.08 -8.57 0.97
CA ARG A 91 -17.06 -8.23 -0.08
C ARG A 91 -18.49 -8.25 0.44
N GLU A 92 -18.86 -9.29 1.18
CA GLU A 92 -20.17 -9.41 1.83
C GLU A 92 -20.42 -8.23 2.78
N TRP A 93 -19.40 -7.83 3.54
CA TRP A 93 -19.48 -6.66 4.42
C TRP A 93 -19.70 -5.35 3.64
N ILE A 94 -19.09 -5.19 2.46
CA ILE A 94 -19.33 -4.04 1.56
C ILE A 94 -20.74 -4.11 0.97
N HIS A 95 -21.24 -5.30 0.60
CA HIS A 95 -22.63 -5.48 0.15
C HIS A 95 -23.62 -5.09 1.25
N GLY A 96 -23.31 -5.37 2.52
CA GLY A 96 -24.08 -4.90 3.67
C GLY A 96 -24.11 -3.37 3.86
N LEU A 97 -23.22 -2.63 3.19
CA LEU A 97 -23.28 -1.16 3.08
C LEU A 97 -24.14 -0.67 1.90
N GLY A 98 -24.76 -1.58 1.15
CA GLY A 98 -25.53 -1.28 -0.06
C GLY A 98 -24.66 -1.00 -1.27
N ILE A 99 -23.45 -1.54 -1.33
CA ILE A 99 -22.48 -1.27 -2.40
C ILE A 99 -22.08 -2.57 -3.08
N ASP A 100 -22.31 -2.65 -4.39
CA ASP A 100 -21.88 -3.78 -5.19
C ASP A 100 -20.38 -3.75 -5.51
N THR A 101 -19.84 -4.94 -5.76
CA THR A 101 -18.43 -5.14 -6.11
C THR A 101 -18.28 -6.00 -7.35
N PHE A 102 -17.27 -5.71 -8.16
CA PHE A 102 -16.92 -6.53 -9.33
C PHE A 102 -15.42 -6.86 -9.35
N VAL A 103 -15.08 -7.92 -10.08
CA VAL A 103 -13.70 -8.36 -10.28
C VAL A 103 -13.21 -7.84 -11.62
N GLY A 104 -12.15 -7.03 -11.61
CA GLY A 104 -11.50 -6.55 -12.82
C GLY A 104 -10.65 -7.64 -13.49
N SER A 105 -10.23 -7.40 -14.74
CA SER A 105 -9.41 -8.34 -15.51
C SER A 105 -8.09 -8.75 -14.85
N SER A 106 -7.56 -7.92 -13.94
CA SER A 106 -6.36 -8.22 -13.16
C SER A 106 -6.62 -9.02 -11.88
N GLY A 107 -7.85 -9.48 -11.63
CA GLY A 107 -8.26 -10.12 -10.38
C GLY A 107 -8.45 -9.17 -9.19
N ARG A 108 -8.17 -7.87 -9.36
CA ARG A 108 -8.46 -6.84 -8.35
C ARG A 108 -9.96 -6.63 -8.25
N VAL A 109 -10.45 -6.40 -7.03
CA VAL A 109 -11.87 -6.19 -6.75
C VAL A 109 -12.10 -4.71 -6.48
N PHE A 110 -13.16 -4.15 -7.06
CA PHE A 110 -13.53 -2.75 -6.95
C PHE A 110 -15.03 -2.60 -6.63
N PRO A 111 -15.46 -1.50 -5.99
CA PRO A 111 -16.87 -1.10 -6.00
C PRO A 111 -17.34 -0.85 -7.44
N THR A 112 -18.59 -1.21 -7.75
CA THR A 112 -19.17 -1.01 -9.10
C THR A 112 -19.11 0.44 -9.57
N ASP A 113 -19.31 1.40 -8.66
CA ASP A 113 -19.23 2.84 -8.96
C ASP A 113 -17.80 3.39 -9.07
N MET A 114 -16.78 2.56 -8.86
CA MET A 114 -15.34 2.93 -8.91
C MET A 114 -14.99 4.14 -8.02
N LYS A 115 -15.70 4.29 -6.89
CA LYS A 115 -15.55 5.43 -5.97
C LYS A 115 -15.46 4.95 -4.53
N ALA A 116 -14.46 5.45 -3.80
CA ALA A 116 -14.31 5.21 -2.36
C ALA A 116 -15.30 6.02 -1.51
N ALA A 117 -15.68 7.22 -1.97
CA ALA A 117 -16.45 8.16 -1.15
C ALA A 117 -17.85 7.65 -0.74
N PRO A 118 -18.65 7.00 -1.62
CA PRO A 118 -19.92 6.40 -1.23
C PRO A 118 -19.75 5.35 -0.13
N LEU A 119 -18.74 4.47 -0.24
CA LEU A 119 -18.44 3.45 0.76
C LEU A 119 -18.11 4.06 2.11
N LEU A 120 -17.13 4.98 2.15
CA LEU A 120 -16.77 5.61 3.41
C LEU A 120 -17.97 6.35 4.03
N ARG A 121 -18.81 7.00 3.21
CA ARG A 121 -20.00 7.70 3.72
C ARG A 121 -21.01 6.74 4.34
N ALA A 122 -21.34 5.63 3.66
CA ALA A 122 -22.25 4.62 4.18
C ALA A 122 -21.70 3.99 5.47
N TRP A 123 -20.40 3.71 5.49
CA TRP A 123 -19.72 3.17 6.66
C TRP A 123 -19.76 4.11 7.87
N LEU A 124 -19.40 5.38 7.68
CA LEU A 124 -19.45 6.38 8.76
C LEU A 124 -20.87 6.64 9.25
N LYS A 125 -21.88 6.50 8.40
CA LYS A 125 -23.29 6.57 8.81
C LYS A 125 -23.61 5.39 9.76
N ARG A 126 -23.32 4.15 9.33
CA ARG A 126 -23.55 2.93 10.13
C ARG A 126 -22.83 2.99 11.48
N LEU A 127 -21.59 3.48 11.51
CA LEU A 127 -20.83 3.64 12.76
C LEU A 127 -21.51 4.61 13.75
N ARG A 128 -22.03 5.74 13.26
CA ARG A 128 -22.77 6.69 14.12
C ARG A 128 -24.10 6.11 14.61
N GLU A 129 -24.78 5.34 13.78
CA GLU A 129 -26.02 4.65 14.16
C GLU A 129 -25.77 3.60 15.26
N HIS A 130 -24.57 3.01 15.29
CA HIS A 130 -24.11 2.13 16.38
C HIS A 130 -23.46 2.89 17.56
N GLY A 131 -23.56 4.22 17.62
CA GLY A 131 -23.11 5.01 18.77
C GLY A 131 -21.60 5.24 18.85
N VAL A 132 -20.84 5.02 17.76
CA VAL A 132 -19.40 5.33 17.74
C VAL A 132 -19.17 6.84 17.70
N ASN A 133 -18.40 7.35 18.66
CA ASN A 133 -18.03 8.76 18.74
C ASN A 133 -16.73 9.03 17.97
N LEU A 134 -16.78 9.88 16.95
CA LEU A 134 -15.62 10.23 16.12
C LEU A 134 -15.07 11.61 16.49
N HIS A 135 -13.83 11.65 16.98
CA HIS A 135 -13.10 12.85 17.34
C HIS A 135 -12.01 13.14 16.31
N THR A 136 -12.32 13.98 15.33
CA THR A 136 -11.33 14.50 14.36
C THR A 136 -10.49 15.62 14.98
N ARG A 137 -9.39 16.01 14.32
CA ARG A 137 -8.45 17.05 14.82
C ARG A 137 -7.99 16.78 16.26
N SER A 138 -7.87 15.50 16.60
CA SER A 138 -7.56 15.01 17.94
C SER A 138 -6.31 14.15 17.83
N ARG A 139 -5.14 14.76 18.05
CA ARG A 139 -3.84 14.09 17.94
C ARG A 139 -3.49 13.44 19.27
N TRP A 140 -3.19 12.16 19.22
CA TRP A 140 -2.62 11.43 20.34
C TRP A 140 -1.13 11.76 20.52
N LEU A 141 -0.73 12.07 21.75
CA LEU A 141 0.62 12.49 22.13
C LEU A 141 1.29 11.51 23.12
N GLY A 142 0.75 10.29 23.24
CA GLY A 142 1.20 9.32 24.22
C GLY A 142 0.30 9.29 25.46
N TRP A 143 0.91 9.13 26.62
CA TRP A 143 0.19 8.89 27.85
C TRP A 143 0.67 9.80 28.96
N ASN A 144 -0.22 10.06 29.91
CA ASN A 144 0.12 10.65 31.19
C ASN A 144 0.75 9.58 32.12
N PRO A 145 1.37 9.99 33.24
CA PRO A 145 1.91 9.07 34.24
C PRO A 145 0.88 8.09 34.82
N ASP A 146 -0.39 8.50 34.90
CA ASP A 146 -1.51 7.66 35.36
C ASP A 146 -2.02 6.67 34.31
N GLY A 147 -1.43 6.65 33.11
CA GLY A 147 -1.81 5.78 32.00
C GLY A 147 -2.96 6.31 31.14
N SER A 148 -3.55 7.47 31.44
CA SER A 148 -4.54 8.11 30.57
C SER A 148 -3.91 8.60 29.27
N LEU A 149 -4.70 8.63 28.19
CA LEU A 149 -4.25 9.10 26.89
C LEU A 149 -4.17 10.63 26.86
N ARG A 150 -3.09 11.17 26.29
CA ARG A 150 -2.90 12.59 26.03
C ARG A 150 -3.43 12.92 24.63
N ILE A 151 -4.56 13.62 24.54
CA ILE A 151 -5.21 13.98 23.27
C ILE A 151 -5.19 15.50 23.09
N ALA A 152 -4.41 15.98 22.13
CA ALA A 152 -4.38 17.39 21.74
C ALA A 152 -5.45 17.70 20.69
N GLY A 153 -6.22 18.77 20.92
CA GLY A 153 -7.18 19.31 19.96
C GLY A 153 -7.20 20.84 19.97
N ALA A 154 -8.20 21.44 19.31
CA ALA A 154 -8.30 22.90 19.18
C ALA A 154 -8.46 23.63 20.53
N ALA A 155 -9.05 22.97 21.53
CA ALA A 155 -9.23 23.52 22.87
C ALA A 155 -8.04 23.26 23.83
N GLY A 156 -6.93 22.72 23.30
CA GLY A 156 -5.79 22.27 24.10
C GLY A 156 -5.73 20.76 24.26
N GLU A 157 -4.90 20.31 25.19
CA GLU A 157 -4.72 18.89 25.53
C GLU A 157 -5.74 18.45 26.57
N ARG A 158 -6.29 17.23 26.41
CA ARG A 158 -7.15 16.58 27.40
C ARG A 158 -6.68 15.16 27.68
N ALA A 159 -6.87 14.72 28.92
CA ALA A 159 -6.70 13.33 29.33
C ALA A 159 -7.96 12.52 28.95
N VAL A 160 -7.76 11.31 28.41
CA VAL A 160 -8.84 10.36 28.13
C VAL A 160 -8.54 9.03 28.83
N HIS A 161 -9.44 8.59 29.70
CA HIS A 161 -9.39 7.28 30.34
C HIS A 161 -10.26 6.28 29.56
N ALA A 162 -9.74 5.07 29.35
CA ALA A 162 -10.44 3.97 28.72
C ALA A 162 -10.01 2.65 29.37
N ASP A 163 -10.89 1.65 29.34
CA ASP A 163 -10.59 0.31 29.85
C ASP A 163 -9.60 -0.42 28.93
N ALA A 164 -9.62 -0.10 27.63
CA ALA A 164 -8.59 -0.50 26.69
C ALA A 164 -8.34 0.55 25.61
N VAL A 165 -7.15 0.49 25.01
CA VAL A 165 -6.73 1.36 23.91
C VAL A 165 -6.35 0.50 22.70
N LEU A 166 -6.94 0.78 21.55
CA LEU A 166 -6.60 0.15 20.28
C LEU A 166 -5.84 1.14 19.39
N LEU A 167 -4.65 0.74 18.94
CA LEU A 167 -3.77 1.57 18.13
C LEU A 167 -3.86 1.18 16.65
N ALA A 168 -4.53 2.00 15.85
CA ALA A 168 -4.71 1.85 14.40
C ALA A 168 -3.96 2.94 13.63
N LEU A 169 -2.66 3.09 13.93
CA LEU A 169 -1.85 4.28 13.68
C LEU A 169 -1.33 4.43 12.24
N GLY A 170 -1.50 3.39 11.40
CA GLY A 170 -0.95 3.35 10.05
C GLY A 170 0.58 3.25 10.03
N GLY A 171 1.18 3.58 8.88
CA GLY A 171 2.64 3.60 8.67
C GLY A 171 3.22 5.02 8.64
N GLY A 172 4.38 5.18 7.99
CA GLY A 172 5.05 6.49 7.78
C GLY A 172 4.94 7.06 6.35
N SER A 173 4.25 6.37 5.44
CA SER A 173 4.06 6.85 4.06
C SER A 173 2.89 7.84 3.96
N TRP A 174 2.97 8.81 3.04
CA TRP A 174 1.90 9.79 2.81
C TRP A 174 1.56 10.63 4.07
N ALA A 175 2.58 11.11 4.78
CA ALA A 175 2.45 11.86 6.05
C ALA A 175 1.42 13.00 6.02
N ARG A 176 1.27 13.69 4.87
CA ARG A 176 0.23 14.72 4.64
C ARG A 176 -1.22 14.25 4.85
N LEU A 177 -1.45 12.94 4.90
CA LEU A 177 -2.76 12.32 5.14
C LEU A 177 -2.93 11.81 6.58
N GLY A 178 -1.93 11.99 7.45
CA GLY A 178 -1.97 11.66 8.88
C GLY A 178 -1.10 10.47 9.30
N SER A 179 -0.72 9.58 8.37
CA SER A 179 0.17 8.45 8.67
C SER A 179 1.64 8.88 8.55
N ASP A 180 2.17 9.47 9.61
CA ASP A 180 3.48 10.13 9.69
C ASP A 180 4.56 9.35 10.47
N GLY A 181 4.20 8.22 11.10
CA GLY A 181 5.13 7.40 11.90
C GLY A 181 5.53 8.03 13.24
N ALA A 182 4.97 9.18 13.63
CA ALA A 182 5.32 9.89 14.86
C ALA A 182 5.00 9.10 16.15
N TRP A 183 4.28 7.99 16.03
CA TRP A 183 3.99 7.08 17.12
C TRP A 183 5.15 6.17 17.52
N MET A 184 6.16 5.99 16.66
CA MET A 184 7.26 5.06 16.95
C MET A 184 7.99 5.38 18.25
N PRO A 185 8.43 6.64 18.51
CA PRO A 185 9.11 6.95 19.77
C PRO A 185 8.23 6.69 20.99
N LEU A 186 6.93 7.00 20.90
CA LEU A 186 5.96 6.80 22.00
C LEU A 186 5.85 5.32 22.41
N LEU A 187 5.90 4.41 21.43
CA LEU A 187 5.88 2.96 21.70
C LEU A 187 7.25 2.43 22.16
N ALA A 188 8.34 2.94 21.61
CA ALA A 188 9.69 2.60 22.04
C ALA A 188 9.94 2.98 23.51
N GLU A 189 9.48 4.16 23.94
CA GLU A 189 9.53 4.61 25.34
C GLU A 189 8.76 3.69 26.31
N ARG A 190 7.74 2.98 25.80
CA ARG A 190 6.98 1.96 26.54
C ARG A 190 7.59 0.57 26.46
N GLY A 191 8.78 0.43 25.86
CA GLY A 191 9.49 -0.86 25.74
C GLY A 191 8.93 -1.79 24.67
N VAL A 192 8.09 -1.30 23.75
CA VAL A 192 7.58 -2.12 22.64
C VAL A 192 8.71 -2.34 21.63
N PRO A 193 9.03 -3.60 21.25
CA PRO A 193 9.98 -3.87 20.18
C PRO A 193 9.43 -3.35 18.84
N LEU A 194 10.18 -2.49 18.16
CA LEU A 194 9.78 -1.88 16.88
C LEU A 194 10.78 -2.21 15.78
N ALA A 195 10.27 -2.60 14.61
CA ALA A 195 11.04 -2.59 13.38
C ALA A 195 11.06 -1.18 12.77
N ALA A 196 12.19 -0.78 12.18
CA ALA A 196 12.29 0.49 11.47
C ALA A 196 11.27 0.57 10.33
N LEU A 197 10.58 1.71 10.21
CA LEU A 197 9.72 1.96 9.06
C LEU A 197 10.58 2.12 7.80
N GLN A 198 10.25 1.35 6.78
CA GLN A 198 10.99 1.30 5.53
C GLN A 198 10.06 1.52 4.34
N PRO A 199 10.53 2.20 3.26
CA PRO A 199 9.74 2.43 2.07
C PRO A 199 9.40 1.10 1.37
N SER A 200 8.22 1.04 0.77
CA SER A 200 7.74 -0.11 -0.01
C SER A 200 6.72 0.39 -1.04
N ASN A 201 6.53 -0.36 -2.13
CA ASN A 201 5.66 0.04 -3.24
C ASN A 201 6.05 1.43 -3.78
N CYS A 202 7.37 1.63 -3.99
CA CYS A 202 7.99 2.91 -4.34
C CYS A 202 8.94 2.75 -5.53
N GLY A 203 9.29 3.88 -6.17
CA GLY A 203 10.36 3.94 -7.16
C GLY A 203 11.74 3.87 -6.52
N PHE A 204 12.76 3.71 -7.36
CA PHE A 204 14.17 3.69 -6.98
C PHE A 204 14.96 4.64 -7.85
N GLU A 205 15.88 5.36 -7.23
CA GLU A 205 16.86 6.16 -7.95
C GLU A 205 17.87 5.23 -8.64
N VAL A 206 18.28 5.60 -9.84
CA VAL A 206 19.32 4.89 -10.58
C VAL A 206 20.50 5.82 -10.75
N ALA A 207 21.66 5.40 -10.25
CA ALA A 207 22.89 6.16 -10.44
C ALA A 207 23.25 6.16 -11.93
N GLY A 208 23.53 7.36 -12.47
CA GLY A 208 24.19 7.48 -13.77
C GLY A 208 23.29 7.68 -14.98
N TRP A 209 22.00 8.02 -14.81
CA TRP A 209 21.22 8.55 -15.95
C TRP A 209 21.94 9.73 -16.58
N SER A 210 22.28 9.58 -17.86
CA SER A 210 22.79 10.69 -18.64
C SER A 210 21.73 11.78 -18.71
N ARG A 211 22.16 13.04 -18.64
CA ARG A 211 21.24 14.19 -18.78
C ARG A 211 20.43 14.09 -20.07
N LEU A 212 21.07 13.66 -21.17
CA LEU A 212 20.41 13.46 -22.45
C LEU A 212 19.26 12.45 -22.37
N PHE A 213 19.44 11.35 -21.64
CA PHE A 213 18.42 10.32 -21.48
C PHE A 213 17.29 10.79 -20.58
N ALA A 214 17.62 11.36 -19.42
CA ALA A 214 16.62 11.90 -18.49
C ALA A 214 15.77 13.00 -19.14
N ASP A 215 16.40 13.99 -19.79
CA ASP A 215 15.71 15.11 -20.46
C ASP A 215 14.77 14.62 -21.57
N LYS A 216 15.08 13.50 -22.22
CA LYS A 216 14.32 12.97 -23.36
C LYS A 216 13.25 11.95 -22.97
N PHE A 217 13.49 11.15 -21.92
CA PHE A 217 12.68 9.96 -21.64
C PHE A 217 12.13 9.89 -20.22
N ALA A 218 12.36 10.88 -19.36
CA ALA A 218 11.63 10.97 -18.10
C ALA A 218 10.11 11.00 -18.37
N GLY A 219 9.36 10.15 -17.66
CA GLY A 219 7.94 9.89 -17.85
C GLY A 219 7.61 8.85 -18.92
N ALA A 220 8.59 8.32 -19.66
CA ALA A 220 8.34 7.35 -20.72
C ALA A 220 8.09 5.95 -20.15
N PRO A 221 6.99 5.28 -20.53
CA PRO A 221 6.72 3.91 -20.12
C PRO A 221 7.56 2.92 -20.93
N VAL A 222 8.13 1.95 -20.23
CA VAL A 222 8.86 0.81 -20.75
C VAL A 222 7.95 -0.41 -20.65
N LYS A 223 7.32 -0.77 -21.77
CA LYS A 223 6.31 -1.84 -21.84
C LYS A 223 6.88 -3.14 -22.35
N SER A 224 6.21 -4.25 -22.00
CA SER A 224 6.53 -5.60 -22.49
C SER A 224 7.98 -6.00 -22.17
N THR A 225 8.39 -5.77 -20.93
CA THR A 225 9.73 -6.11 -20.42
C THR A 225 9.63 -7.07 -19.25
N ALA A 226 10.76 -7.66 -18.89
CA ALA A 226 10.88 -8.39 -17.65
C ALA A 226 12.00 -7.81 -16.78
N VAL A 227 11.82 -7.87 -15.46
CA VAL A 227 12.86 -7.53 -14.49
C VAL A 227 13.06 -8.72 -13.56
N SER A 228 14.31 -9.08 -13.30
CA SER A 228 14.70 -9.99 -12.23
C SER A 228 15.72 -9.35 -11.29
N ILE A 229 15.84 -9.94 -10.11
CA ILE A 229 16.87 -9.61 -9.12
C ILE A 229 17.59 -10.92 -8.83
N ASP A 230 18.92 -10.88 -8.86
CA ASP A 230 19.77 -12.05 -8.72
C ASP A 230 19.36 -13.18 -9.70
N GLN A 231 19.34 -14.43 -9.23
CA GLN A 231 18.96 -15.61 -10.02
C GLN A 231 17.45 -15.93 -9.95
N GLN A 232 16.62 -14.98 -9.51
CA GLN A 232 15.18 -15.20 -9.43
C GLN A 232 14.52 -15.18 -10.81
N ALA A 233 13.36 -15.84 -10.89
CA ALA A 233 12.57 -15.85 -12.11
C ALA A 233 12.18 -14.41 -12.53
N PRO A 234 12.35 -14.06 -13.82
CA PRO A 234 12.02 -12.72 -14.29
C PRO A 234 10.52 -12.47 -14.23
N ARG A 235 10.15 -11.29 -13.76
CA ARG A 235 8.77 -10.84 -13.69
C ARG A 235 8.45 -9.98 -14.89
N LEU A 236 7.44 -10.37 -15.66
CA LEU A 236 6.92 -9.57 -16.77
C LEU A 236 6.11 -8.37 -16.27
N GLY A 237 6.22 -7.25 -16.98
CA GLY A 237 5.39 -6.08 -16.71
C GLY A 237 5.83 -4.85 -17.46
N GLU A 238 5.54 -3.71 -16.84
CA GLU A 238 5.94 -2.39 -17.31
C GLU A 238 6.37 -1.51 -16.14
N PHE A 239 7.27 -0.59 -16.44
CA PHE A 239 7.74 0.45 -15.54
C PHE A 239 7.89 1.77 -16.30
N VAL A 240 8.15 2.85 -15.58
CA VAL A 240 8.35 4.20 -16.11
C VAL A 240 9.75 4.66 -15.75
N VAL A 241 10.46 5.21 -16.72
CA VAL A 241 11.71 5.93 -16.48
C VAL A 241 11.36 7.29 -15.88
N THR A 242 12.01 7.68 -14.80
CA THR A 242 11.87 9.01 -14.20
C THR A 242 13.13 9.84 -14.46
N ALA A 243 13.11 11.11 -14.08
CA ALA A 243 14.28 11.97 -14.19
C ALA A 243 15.48 11.44 -13.37
N THR A 244 15.22 10.69 -12.30
CA THR A 244 16.25 10.23 -11.34
C THR A 244 16.36 8.71 -11.24
N GLY A 245 15.52 7.95 -11.92
CA GLY A 245 15.50 6.51 -11.76
C GLY A 245 14.34 5.82 -12.47
N VAL A 246 13.66 4.91 -11.76
CA VAL A 246 12.58 4.07 -12.28
C VAL A 246 11.46 3.90 -11.28
N GLU A 247 10.23 3.79 -11.78
CA GLU A 247 9.04 3.55 -10.97
C GLU A 247 7.97 2.75 -11.71
N GLY A 248 6.86 2.43 -11.05
CA GLY A 248 5.71 1.77 -11.66
C GLY A 248 5.58 0.31 -11.26
N SER A 249 4.51 -0.32 -11.72
CA SER A 249 4.00 -1.59 -11.16
C SER A 249 5.03 -2.72 -11.09
N LEU A 250 5.89 -2.86 -12.11
CA LEU A 250 6.92 -3.89 -12.13
C LEU A 250 8.00 -3.65 -11.08
N ILE A 251 8.46 -2.40 -10.93
CA ILE A 251 9.45 -2.00 -9.93
C ILE A 251 8.87 -2.12 -8.52
N TYR A 252 7.63 -1.67 -8.34
CA TYR A 252 6.94 -1.71 -7.06
C TYR A 252 6.73 -3.15 -6.56
N ALA A 253 6.47 -4.08 -7.46
CA ALA A 253 6.31 -5.49 -7.12
C ALA A 253 7.60 -6.13 -6.60
N LEU A 254 8.76 -5.56 -6.95
CA LEU A 254 10.08 -6.02 -6.52
C LEU A 254 10.68 -5.14 -5.42
N SER A 255 9.97 -4.09 -4.97
CA SER A 255 10.56 -3.04 -4.13
C SER A 255 11.12 -3.55 -2.81
N ALA A 256 10.50 -4.57 -2.21
CA ALA A 256 11.02 -5.16 -0.97
C ALA A 256 12.38 -5.81 -1.19
N GLN A 257 12.55 -6.55 -2.29
CA GLN A 257 13.80 -7.24 -2.61
C GLN A 257 14.90 -6.25 -2.99
N ILE A 258 14.58 -5.24 -3.81
CA ILE A 258 15.52 -4.16 -4.16
C ILE A 258 15.98 -3.43 -2.89
N ARG A 259 15.05 -3.10 -2.00
CA ARG A 259 15.37 -2.43 -0.73
C ARG A 259 16.27 -3.29 0.16
N GLU A 260 16.00 -4.58 0.32
CA GLU A 260 16.86 -5.43 1.15
C GLU A 260 18.28 -5.52 0.58
N GLN A 261 18.44 -5.63 -0.74
CA GLN A 261 19.76 -5.57 -1.40
C GLN A 261 20.47 -4.24 -1.13
N ILE A 262 19.76 -3.11 -1.20
CA ILE A 262 20.32 -1.78 -0.86
C ILE A 262 20.72 -1.71 0.61
N ASN A 263 19.89 -2.23 1.52
CA ASN A 263 20.20 -2.23 2.96
C ASN A 263 21.46 -3.04 3.27
N SER A 264 21.66 -4.18 2.60
CA SER A 264 22.80 -5.07 2.86
C SER A 264 24.08 -4.65 2.13
N HIS A 265 23.97 -4.09 0.92
CA HIS A 265 25.12 -3.85 0.03
C HIS A 265 25.31 -2.38 -0.36
N GLY A 266 24.45 -1.48 0.10
CA GLY A 266 24.45 -0.06 -0.28
C GLY A 266 23.89 0.22 -1.69
N SER A 267 23.56 -0.82 -2.46
CA SER A 267 23.01 -0.71 -3.81
C SER A 267 22.29 -2.01 -4.19
N ALA A 268 21.52 -2.00 -5.28
CA ALA A 268 20.92 -3.19 -5.86
C ALA A 268 21.10 -3.19 -7.37
N THR A 269 21.35 -4.36 -7.93
CA THR A 269 21.37 -4.58 -9.39
C THR A 269 20.11 -5.34 -9.78
N ILE A 270 19.37 -4.78 -10.74
CA ILE A 270 18.26 -5.47 -11.38
C ILE A 270 18.67 -5.84 -12.80
N TYR A 271 18.21 -6.99 -13.28
CA TYR A 271 18.42 -7.42 -14.66
C TYR A 271 17.16 -7.11 -15.47
N LEU A 272 17.34 -6.29 -16.50
CA LEU A 272 16.26 -5.88 -17.39
C LEU A 272 16.33 -6.67 -18.70
N ASP A 273 15.29 -7.47 -18.96
CA ASP A 273 15.05 -8.06 -20.26
C ASP A 273 14.08 -7.17 -21.05
N LEU A 274 14.62 -6.48 -22.06
CA LEU A 274 13.81 -5.67 -22.94
C LEU A 274 12.97 -6.52 -23.90
N LEU A 275 13.33 -7.77 -24.21
CA LEU A 275 12.68 -8.62 -25.21
C LEU A 275 12.32 -10.00 -24.63
N PRO A 276 11.54 -10.08 -23.54
CA PRO A 276 11.35 -11.33 -22.80
C PRO A 276 10.57 -12.41 -23.54
N HIS A 277 10.04 -12.09 -24.72
CA HIS A 277 9.36 -13.04 -25.60
C HIS A 277 10.25 -13.55 -26.75
N LYS A 278 11.55 -13.21 -26.74
CA LYS A 278 12.51 -13.66 -27.76
C LYS A 278 13.72 -14.31 -27.07
N SER A 279 14.08 -15.50 -27.52
CA SER A 279 15.32 -16.13 -27.06
C SER A 279 16.55 -15.42 -27.63
N ALA A 280 17.70 -15.56 -26.97
CA ALA A 280 18.97 -15.03 -27.47
C ALA A 280 19.27 -15.48 -28.91
N ALA A 281 19.01 -16.76 -29.23
CA ALA A 281 19.19 -17.30 -30.59
C ALA A 281 18.26 -16.62 -31.62
N GLN A 282 17.02 -16.33 -31.26
CA GLN A 282 16.10 -15.59 -32.13
C GLN A 282 16.56 -14.15 -32.34
N ILE A 283 17.01 -13.48 -31.27
CA ILE A 283 17.56 -12.12 -31.36
C ILE A 283 18.79 -12.11 -32.27
N GLU A 284 19.72 -13.05 -32.08
CA GLU A 284 20.92 -13.17 -32.89
C GLU A 284 20.58 -13.42 -34.37
N ALA A 285 19.68 -14.36 -34.67
CA ALA A 285 19.23 -14.64 -36.03
C ALA A 285 18.61 -13.40 -36.70
N LEU A 286 17.85 -12.60 -35.96
CA LEU A 286 17.27 -11.35 -36.46
C LEU A 286 18.33 -10.28 -36.72
N LEU A 287 19.33 -10.17 -35.84
CA LEU A 287 20.43 -9.20 -35.97
C LEU A 287 21.42 -9.55 -37.08
N ARG A 288 21.64 -10.84 -37.37
CA ARG A 288 22.49 -11.33 -38.47
C ARG A 288 21.94 -10.98 -39.87
N LYS A 289 20.66 -10.63 -39.99
CA LYS A 289 20.10 -10.19 -41.28
C LYS A 289 20.84 -8.94 -41.78
N PRO A 290 21.14 -8.83 -43.09
CA PRO A 290 21.87 -7.69 -43.63
C PRO A 290 21.15 -6.37 -43.32
N ARG A 291 21.90 -5.40 -42.79
CA ARG A 291 21.39 -4.07 -42.47
C ARG A 291 21.08 -3.25 -43.74
N GLY A 292 21.79 -3.51 -44.84
CA GLY A 292 21.76 -2.66 -46.04
C GLY A 292 22.18 -1.23 -45.69
N SER A 293 21.45 -0.25 -46.22
CA SER A 293 21.69 1.19 -45.99
C SER A 293 21.14 1.74 -44.66
N LYS A 294 20.36 0.96 -43.90
CA LYS A 294 19.74 1.42 -42.64
C LYS A 294 20.81 1.74 -41.60
N SER A 295 20.64 2.76 -40.76
CA SER A 295 21.50 2.93 -39.56
C SER A 295 21.37 1.77 -38.59
N PHE A 296 22.32 1.57 -37.66
CA PHE A 296 22.21 0.52 -36.65
C PHE A 296 20.94 0.67 -35.80
N SER A 297 20.60 1.91 -35.39
CA SER A 297 19.34 2.22 -34.69
C SER A 297 18.10 1.80 -35.50
N ASN A 298 18.08 2.08 -36.80
CA ASN A 298 16.96 1.69 -37.67
C ASN A 298 16.92 0.16 -37.91
N HIS A 299 18.08 -0.51 -37.90
CA HIS A 299 18.17 -1.96 -37.94
C HIS A 299 17.56 -2.58 -36.69
N LEU A 300 17.98 -2.14 -35.50
CA LEU A 300 17.44 -2.58 -34.20
C LEU A 300 15.92 -2.37 -34.14
N ARG A 301 15.43 -1.19 -34.52
CA ARG A 301 13.99 -0.93 -34.59
C ARG A 301 13.28 -1.91 -35.54
N SER A 302 13.82 -2.12 -36.75
CA SER A 302 13.16 -2.96 -37.74
C SER A 302 13.19 -4.47 -37.42
N GLN A 303 14.26 -4.95 -36.76
CA GLN A 303 14.43 -6.36 -36.46
C GLN A 303 13.86 -6.75 -35.10
N LEU A 304 14.02 -5.88 -34.10
CA LEU A 304 13.71 -6.19 -32.71
C LEU A 304 12.59 -5.32 -32.12
N GLY A 305 12.12 -4.29 -32.82
CA GLY A 305 11.14 -3.33 -32.28
C GLY A 305 11.71 -2.50 -31.12
N LEU A 306 13.04 -2.34 -31.08
CA LEU A 306 13.72 -1.52 -30.08
C LEU A 306 13.91 -0.10 -30.62
N ASP A 307 13.11 0.82 -30.10
CA ASP A 307 13.19 2.25 -30.35
C ASP A 307 12.87 3.05 -29.07
N GLY A 308 12.84 4.39 -29.19
CA GLY A 308 12.48 5.30 -28.10
C GLY A 308 13.26 5.03 -26.82
N VAL A 309 12.54 4.99 -25.70
CA VAL A 309 13.11 4.75 -24.36
C VAL A 309 13.80 3.39 -24.25
N ARG A 310 13.29 2.34 -24.90
CA ARG A 310 13.90 1.00 -24.86
C ARG A 310 15.26 0.97 -25.55
N ALA A 311 15.37 1.61 -26.71
CA ALA A 311 16.67 1.78 -27.37
C ALA A 311 17.59 2.75 -26.62
N GLY A 312 17.03 3.74 -25.92
CA GLY A 312 17.77 4.63 -25.03
C GLY A 312 18.42 3.88 -23.87
N LEU A 313 17.67 3.00 -23.20
CA LEU A 313 18.16 2.20 -22.07
C LEU A 313 19.36 1.33 -22.43
N LEU A 314 19.42 0.77 -23.64
CA LEU A 314 20.59 0.02 -24.11
C LEU A 314 21.89 0.83 -24.16
N ARG A 315 21.82 2.17 -24.11
CA ARG A 315 22.98 3.07 -24.15
C ARG A 315 23.35 3.64 -22.78
N GLU A 316 22.50 3.41 -21.79
CA GLU A 316 22.70 3.84 -20.40
C GLU A 316 23.31 2.73 -19.53
N LEU A 317 23.39 1.50 -20.06
CA LEU A 317 24.03 0.34 -19.43
C LEU A 317 25.53 0.26 -19.75
#